data_AF-A0A5B7GJP6-F1
#
_entry.id   AF-A0A5B7GJP6-F1
#
_cell.length_a   1.000
_cell.length_b   1.000
_cell.length_c   1.000
_cell.angle_alpha   90.00
_cell.angle_beta   90.00
_cell.angle_gamma   90.00
#
_symmetry.space_group_name_H-M   'P 1'
#
loop_
_entity.id
_entity.type
_entity.pdbx_description
1 polymer ?
#
loop_
_entity_poly.entity_id
_entity_poly.type
_entity_poly.pdbx_seq_one_letter_code
_entity_poly.pdbx_strand_id
1 'polypeptide(L)'
;MASKCPSASSQESDSKKSRKTVTIEKKLKVLTKTSSGENRLILHFHYTTWPDFGVPQSPEAFYKFLNVVRASGVLEPDVGPAVVHCSAGIGRSGTFCLVDTILMMRRRWRSLAVRYGVRQSLGGEDNTNDGGERGGQN
;
A
#
# COMPACT_ATOMS: atom_id res chain seq x y z
N MET A 1 52.20 11.53 -29.54
CA MET A 1 51.19 10.54 -29.09
C MET A 1 50.05 11.32 -28.44
N ALA A 2 49.01 11.65 -29.20
CA ALA A 2 47.86 12.39 -28.69
C ALA A 2 46.72 11.39 -28.45
N SER A 3 46.45 11.09 -27.18
CA SER A 3 45.39 10.16 -26.78
C SER A 3 44.08 10.91 -26.54
N LYS A 4 43.15 10.71 -27.48
CA LYS A 4 41.69 10.55 -27.35
C LYS A 4 40.98 11.25 -26.19
N CYS A 5 40.07 12.16 -26.55
CA CYS A 5 38.71 12.18 -26.00
C CYS A 5 37.73 11.92 -27.16
N PRO A 6 36.65 11.16 -26.93
CA PRO A 6 35.36 11.83 -27.05
C PRO A 6 34.30 11.38 -26.03
N SER A 7 33.61 12.41 -25.51
CA SER A 7 32.19 12.49 -25.13
C SER A 7 31.51 11.30 -24.45
N ALA A 8 31.13 11.55 -23.19
CA ALA A 8 30.08 10.83 -22.48
C ALA A 8 28.78 10.82 -23.31
N SER A 9 28.37 9.63 -23.75
CA SER A 9 26.98 9.36 -24.11
C SER A 9 26.33 8.64 -22.94
N SER A 10 25.63 9.41 -22.10
CA SER A 10 24.66 8.89 -21.15
C SER A 10 23.58 8.15 -21.92
N GLN A 11 23.62 6.82 -21.93
CA GLN A 11 22.45 6.03 -22.30
C GLN A 11 21.64 5.77 -21.04
N GLU A 12 20.76 6.71 -20.74
CA GLU A 12 19.63 6.51 -19.84
C GLU A 12 18.64 5.60 -20.56
N SER A 13 18.79 4.29 -20.33
CA SER A 13 17.85 3.30 -20.84
C SER A 13 16.59 3.35 -19.99
N ASP A 14 15.65 4.15 -20.47
CA ASP A 14 14.30 4.26 -19.95
C ASP A 14 13.61 2.90 -20.12
N SER A 15 13.78 2.04 -19.11
CA SER A 15 13.21 0.71 -19.09
C SER A 15 11.69 0.86 -19.00
N LYS A 16 11.02 0.77 -20.16
CA LYS A 16 9.57 0.66 -20.29
C LYS A 16 9.12 -0.62 -19.59
N LYS A 17 8.98 -0.54 -18.27
CA LYS A 17 8.49 -1.62 -17.44
C LYS A 17 7.02 -1.82 -17.78
N SER A 18 6.77 -2.85 -18.60
CA SER A 18 5.44 -3.34 -18.94
C SER A 18 4.52 -3.27 -17.73
N ARG A 19 3.47 -2.44 -17.82
CA ARG A 19 2.44 -2.30 -16.79
C ARG A 19 1.68 -3.61 -16.74
N LYS A 20 2.21 -4.59 -16.02
CA LYS A 20 1.53 -5.87 -15.79
C LYS A 20 0.24 -5.57 -15.05
N THR A 21 -0.89 -5.75 -15.74
CA THR A 21 -2.21 -5.70 -15.11
C THR A 21 -2.28 -6.77 -14.04
N VAL A 22 -2.56 -6.37 -12.81
CA VAL A 22 -2.68 -7.26 -11.66
C VAL A 22 -4.08 -7.85 -11.68
N THR A 23 -4.19 -9.12 -12.04
CA THR A 23 -5.46 -9.86 -11.93
C THR A 23 -5.63 -10.33 -10.48
N ILE A 24 -6.69 -9.87 -9.82
CA ILE A 24 -7.03 -10.32 -8.48
C ILE A 24 -7.94 -11.54 -8.60
N GLU A 25 -7.50 -12.68 -8.06
CA GLU A 25 -8.32 -13.89 -8.06
C GLU A 25 -9.28 -13.87 -6.86
N LYS A 26 -10.59 -13.78 -7.14
CA LYS A 26 -11.67 -13.91 -6.15
C LYS A 26 -12.44 -15.20 -6.44
N LYS A 27 -12.57 -16.08 -5.43
CA LYS A 27 -13.34 -17.34 -5.53
C LYS A 27 -14.39 -17.39 -4.43
N LEU A 28 -15.63 -17.74 -4.79
CA LEU A 28 -16.70 -18.04 -3.85
C LEU A 28 -16.78 -19.56 -3.67
N LYS A 29 -16.82 -20.03 -2.42
CA LYS A 29 -16.95 -21.43 -2.07
C LYS A 29 -18.10 -21.63 -1.07
N VAL A 30 -18.75 -22.78 -1.13
CA VAL A 30 -19.71 -23.23 -0.12
C VAL A 30 -19.01 -24.27 0.74
N LEU A 31 -18.97 -24.04 2.05
CA LEU A 31 -18.50 -25.02 3.02
C LEU A 31 -19.70 -25.62 3.73
N THR A 32 -19.85 -26.94 3.65
CA THR A 32 -20.92 -27.68 4.33
C THR A 32 -20.36 -28.40 5.54
N LYS A 33 -20.94 -28.16 6.71
CA LYS A 33 -20.59 -28.86 7.95
C LYS A 33 -21.26 -30.24 7.95
N THR A 34 -20.46 -31.29 7.81
CA THR A 34 -20.96 -32.69 7.66
C THR A 34 -21.88 -33.15 8.79
N SER A 35 -21.66 -32.70 10.02
CA SER A 35 -22.44 -33.15 11.18
C SER A 35 -23.82 -32.50 11.31
N SER A 36 -24.02 -31.28 10.79
CA SER A 36 -25.28 -30.54 10.92
C SER A 36 -25.94 -30.19 9.59
N GLY A 37 -25.25 -30.38 8.46
CA GLY A 37 -25.69 -29.91 7.14
C GLY A 37 -25.66 -28.38 6.97
N GLU A 38 -25.15 -27.64 7.96
CA GLU A 38 -25.07 -26.17 7.90
C GLU A 38 -24.10 -25.73 6.80
N ASN A 39 -24.53 -24.78 5.98
CA ASN A 39 -23.73 -24.21 4.90
C ASN A 39 -23.20 -22.83 5.27
N ARG A 40 -21.94 -22.55 4.88
CA ARG A 40 -21.32 -21.23 4.98
C ARG A 40 -20.71 -20.83 3.66
N LEU A 41 -20.89 -19.56 3.30
CA LEU A 41 -20.24 -18.98 2.12
C LEU A 41 -18.85 -18.47 2.51
N ILE A 42 -17.84 -18.88 1.75
CA ILE A 42 -16.45 -18.48 1.93
C ILE A 42 -15.99 -17.71 0.70
N LEU A 43 -15.60 -16.45 0.90
CA LEU A 43 -14.92 -15.65 -0.11
C LEU A 43 -13.41 -15.76 0.08
N HIS A 44 -12.72 -16.26 -0.96
CA HIS A 44 -11.28 -16.46 -0.96
C HIS A 44 -10.63 -15.51 -1.96
N PHE A 45 -9.73 -14.66 -1.47
CA PHE A 45 -8.96 -13.70 -2.27
C PHE A 45 -7.51 -14.13 -2.35
N HIS A 46 -6.96 -14.21 -3.57
CA HIS A 46 -5.60 -14.67 -3.80
C HIS A 46 -4.78 -13.58 -4.50
N TYR A 47 -3.77 -13.07 -3.80
CA TYR A 47 -2.80 -12.10 -4.33
C TYR A 47 -1.61 -12.82 -4.94
N THR A 48 -1.65 -13.01 -6.26
CA THR A 48 -0.72 -13.88 -7.01
C THR A 48 0.57 -13.19 -7.44
N THR A 49 0.64 -11.88 -7.35
CA THR A 49 1.77 -11.10 -7.89
C THR A 49 2.80 -10.70 -6.83
N TRP A 50 2.74 -11.27 -5.62
CA TRP A 50 3.79 -11.08 -4.64
C TRP A 50 5.05 -11.88 -5.07
N PRO A 51 6.22 -11.25 -5.25
CA PRO A 51 7.44 -11.94 -5.66
C PRO A 51 7.86 -13.06 -4.70
N ASP A 52 8.41 -14.16 -5.19
CA ASP A 52 8.89 -15.25 -4.33
C ASP A 52 9.93 -14.75 -3.31
N PHE A 53 10.82 -13.87 -3.76
CA PHE A 53 11.84 -13.24 -2.93
C PHE A 53 11.63 -11.72 -2.84
N GLY A 54 11.69 -11.19 -1.61
CA GLY A 54 11.57 -9.76 -1.34
C GLY A 54 10.12 -9.24 -1.35
N VAL A 55 9.96 -8.00 -1.82
CA VAL A 55 8.70 -7.26 -1.78
C VAL A 55 8.36 -6.70 -3.17
N PRO A 56 7.06 -6.42 -3.47
CA PRO A 56 6.69 -5.74 -4.70
C PRO A 56 7.42 -4.39 -4.84
N GLN A 57 7.93 -4.10 -6.04
CA GLN A 57 8.63 -2.82 -6.31
C GLN A 57 7.73 -1.59 -6.21
N SER A 58 6.42 -1.76 -6.32
CA SER A 58 5.42 -0.70 -6.11
C SER A 58 4.27 -1.25 -5.26
N PRO A 59 3.72 -0.45 -4.34
CA PRO A 59 2.58 -0.86 -3.51
C PRO A 59 1.25 -0.86 -4.28
N GLU A 60 1.19 -0.31 -5.51
CA GLU A 60 -0.07 -0.12 -6.24
C GLU A 60 -0.89 -1.41 -6.41
N ALA A 61 -0.22 -2.50 -6.80
CA ALA A 61 -0.84 -3.81 -7.00
C ALA A 61 -1.50 -4.32 -5.71
N PHE A 62 -0.74 -4.26 -4.62
CA PHE A 62 -1.16 -4.69 -3.31
C PHE A 62 -2.27 -3.80 -2.75
N TYR A 63 -2.17 -2.49 -2.97
CA TYR A 63 -3.20 -1.52 -2.57
C TYR A 63 -4.51 -1.74 -3.30
N LYS A 64 -4.48 -2.00 -4.62
CA LYS A 64 -5.66 -2.39 -5.40
C LYS A 64 -6.29 -3.68 -4.89
N PHE A 65 -5.47 -4.69 -4.60
CA PHE A 65 -5.92 -5.94 -3.98
C PHE A 65 -6.65 -5.68 -2.66
N LEU A 66 -6.03 -4.91 -1.76
CA LEU A 66 -6.61 -4.59 -0.45
C LEU A 66 -7.92 -3.82 -0.57
N ASN A 67 -8.02 -2.87 -1.51
CA ASN A 67 -9.27 -2.16 -1.76
C ASN A 67 -10.39 -3.10 -2.24
N VAL A 68 -10.09 -4.09 -3.09
CA VAL A 68 -11.07 -5.10 -3.52
C VAL A 68 -11.52 -5.98 -2.36
N VAL A 69 -10.59 -6.39 -1.49
CA VAL A 69 -10.93 -7.16 -0.28
C VAL A 69 -11.85 -6.33 0.63
N ARG A 70 -11.47 -5.08 0.96
CA ARG A 70 -12.30 -4.20 1.79
C ARG A 70 -13.67 -3.92 1.19
N ALA A 71 -13.74 -3.64 -0.10
CA ALA A 71 -15.01 -3.36 -0.80
C ALA A 71 -15.98 -4.55 -0.79
N SER A 72 -15.50 -5.77 -0.52
CA SER A 72 -16.34 -6.95 -0.41
C SER A 72 -17.03 -7.13 0.96
N GLY A 73 -16.71 -6.29 1.95
CA GLY A 73 -17.29 -6.35 3.30
C GLY A 73 -16.74 -7.47 4.20
N VAL A 74 -15.82 -8.30 3.71
CA VAL A 74 -15.29 -9.46 4.46
C VAL A 74 -14.38 -9.10 5.65
N LEU A 75 -14.08 -7.81 5.84
CA LEU A 75 -13.27 -7.30 6.95
C LEU A 75 -14.11 -6.53 7.98
N GLU A 76 -15.43 -6.51 7.82
CA GLU A 76 -16.32 -5.85 8.78
C GLU A 76 -16.51 -6.72 10.05
N PRO A 77 -16.75 -6.12 11.22
CA PRO A 77 -16.79 -6.86 12.48
C PRO A 77 -17.95 -7.86 12.60
N ASP A 78 -19.01 -7.69 11.81
CA ASP A 78 -20.26 -8.46 11.86
C ASP A 78 -20.20 -9.81 11.11
N VAL A 79 -19.22 -9.98 10.21
CA VAL A 79 -19.03 -11.22 9.44
C VAL A 79 -18.02 -12.20 10.07
N GLY A 80 -17.44 -11.83 11.21
CA GLY A 80 -16.40 -12.60 11.91
C GLY A 80 -14.98 -12.33 11.40
N PRO A 81 -13.96 -12.93 12.04
CA PRO A 81 -12.57 -12.65 11.73
C PRO A 81 -12.15 -13.22 10.38
N ALA A 82 -11.51 -12.39 9.56
CA ALA A 82 -10.92 -12.84 8.30
C ALA A 82 -9.68 -13.72 8.55
N VAL A 83 -9.56 -14.79 7.76
CA VAL A 83 -8.36 -15.64 7.75
C VAL A 83 -7.38 -15.10 6.71
N VAL A 84 -6.19 -14.69 7.16
CA VAL A 84 -5.11 -14.20 6.30
C VAL A 84 -3.92 -15.14 6.44
N HIS A 85 -3.46 -15.72 5.34
CA HIS A 85 -2.31 -16.62 5.34
C HIS A 85 -1.35 -16.33 4.19
N CYS A 86 -0.13 -16.82 4.34
CA CYS A 86 0.88 -16.86 3.28
C CYS A 86 1.50 -18.26 3.27
N SER A 87 2.82 -18.37 3.42
CA SER A 87 3.51 -19.64 3.70
C SER A 87 3.57 -19.87 5.22
N ALA A 88 4.52 -19.25 5.92
CA ALA A 88 4.64 -19.35 7.38
C ALA A 88 3.61 -18.51 8.17
N GLY A 89 2.78 -17.71 7.50
CA GLY A 89 1.73 -16.91 8.13
C GLY A 89 2.19 -15.63 8.85
N ILE A 90 3.46 -15.23 8.73
CA ILE A 90 4.03 -14.11 9.50
C ILE A 90 4.31 -12.90 8.60
N GLY A 91 5.10 -13.05 7.54
CA GLY A 91 5.59 -11.92 6.72
C GLY A 91 4.49 -11.23 5.91
N ARG A 92 4.09 -11.82 4.77
CA ARG A 92 3.08 -11.22 3.88
C ARG A 92 1.72 -11.02 4.57
N SER A 93 1.34 -11.96 5.44
CA SER A 93 0.14 -11.86 6.28
C SER A 93 0.21 -10.68 7.23
N GLY A 94 1.33 -10.51 7.95
CA GLY A 94 1.53 -9.38 8.84
C GLY A 94 1.51 -8.04 8.10
N THR A 95 2.12 -7.98 6.91
CA THR A 95 2.03 -6.78 6.05
C THR A 95 0.60 -6.46 5.66
N PHE A 96 -0.22 -7.46 5.30
CA PHE A 96 -1.64 -7.26 5.03
C PHE A 96 -2.38 -6.67 6.23
N CYS A 97 -2.24 -7.28 7.41
CA CYS A 97 -2.91 -6.82 8.62
C CYS A 97 -2.47 -5.39 9.01
N LEU A 98 -1.17 -5.10 8.93
CA LEU A 98 -0.61 -3.80 9.26
C LEU A 98 -1.15 -2.70 8.33
N VAL A 99 -1.07 -2.92 7.01
CA VAL A 99 -1.49 -1.91 6.03
C VAL A 99 -3.01 -1.68 6.12
N ASP A 100 -3.81 -2.74 6.30
CA ASP A 100 -5.25 -2.59 6.49
C ASP A 100 -5.58 -1.76 7.74
N THR A 101 -4.93 -2.07 8.85
CA THR A 101 -5.11 -1.38 10.13
C THR A 101 -4.75 0.11 10.01
N ILE A 102 -3.59 0.44 9.41
CA ILE A 102 -3.18 1.84 9.21
C ILE A 102 -4.18 2.58 8.32
N LEU A 103 -4.66 1.96 7.24
CA LEU A 103 -5.62 2.59 6.35
C LEU A 103 -6.98 2.81 7.04
N MET A 104 -7.43 1.88 7.87
CA MET A 104 -8.62 2.03 8.70
C MET A 104 -8.45 3.18 9.70
N MET A 105 -7.34 3.18 10.44
CA MET A 105 -7.02 4.25 11.40
C MET A 105 -6.99 5.61 10.73
N ARG A 106 -6.28 5.74 9.59
CA ARG A 106 -6.22 7.00 8.83
C ARG A 106 -7.60 7.48 8.39
N ARG A 107 -8.48 6.58 7.93
CA ARG A 107 -9.86 6.94 7.56
C ARG A 107 -10.63 7.45 8.78
N ARG A 108 -10.55 6.75 9.91
CA ARG A 108 -11.17 7.16 11.18
C ARG A 108 -10.66 8.52 11.65
N TRP A 109 -9.33 8.71 11.66
CA TRP A 109 -8.69 9.97 12.04
C TRP A 109 -9.13 11.13 11.15
N ARG A 110 -9.16 10.95 9.82
CA ARG A 110 -9.67 11.99 8.91
C ARG A 110 -11.12 12.33 9.20
N SER A 111 -11.97 11.33 9.44
CA SER A 111 -13.38 11.56 9.79
C SER A 111 -13.52 12.34 11.09
N LEU A 112 -12.72 12.03 12.12
CA LEU A 112 -12.73 12.77 13.39
C LEU A 112 -12.19 14.19 13.23
N ALA A 113 -11.07 14.38 12.51
CA ALA A 113 -10.49 15.69 12.28
C ALA A 113 -11.48 16.65 11.59
N VAL A 114 -12.25 16.14 10.61
CA VAL A 114 -13.33 16.91 9.97
C VAL A 114 -14.45 17.23 10.96
N ARG A 115 -14.89 16.26 11.76
CA ARG A 115 -15.97 16.44 12.75
C ARG A 115 -15.62 17.45 13.84
N TYR A 116 -14.36 17.47 14.28
CA TYR A 116 -13.90 18.32 15.38
C TYR A 116 -13.15 19.58 14.92
N GLY A 117 -13.12 19.86 13.61
CA GLY A 117 -12.47 21.06 13.08
C GLY A 117 -10.95 21.14 13.32
N VAL A 118 -10.27 19.99 13.47
CA VAL A 118 -8.82 19.95 13.71
C VAL A 118 -8.10 20.26 12.40
N ARG A 119 -7.58 21.48 12.27
CA ARG A 119 -6.76 21.91 11.12
C ARG A 119 -5.43 21.14 11.15
N GLN A 120 -5.22 20.25 10.18
CA GLN A 120 -3.93 19.58 10.00
C GLN A 120 -2.91 20.61 9.49
N SER A 121 -2.09 21.17 10.39
CA SER A 121 -0.82 21.76 9.98
C SER A 121 0.11 20.61 9.63
N LEU A 122 0.16 20.23 8.35
CA LEU A 122 1.31 19.49 7.85
C LEU A 122 2.43 20.51 7.76
N GLY A 123 3.32 20.52 8.75
CA GLY A 123 4.44 21.45 8.83
C GLY A 123 5.30 21.36 7.56
N GLY A 124 5.28 22.42 6.77
CA GLY A 124 6.41 22.81 5.95
C GLY A 124 7.26 23.73 6.80
N GLU A 125 8.49 23.33 7.10
CA GLU A 125 9.50 24.25 7.61
C GLU A 125 9.84 25.22 6.48
N ASP A 126 9.30 26.43 6.55
CA ASP A 126 9.75 27.55 5.72
C ASP A 126 11.20 27.87 6.11
N ASN A 127 12.10 27.68 5.15
CA ASN A 127 13.48 28.16 5.19
C ASN A 127 13.49 29.68 5.44
N THR A 128 13.73 30.11 6.69
CA THR A 128 14.16 31.48 6.95
C THR A 128 15.61 31.63 6.53
N ASN A 129 15.79 32.01 5.27
CA ASN A 129 17.03 32.61 4.76
C ASN A 129 17.13 34.02 5.36
N ASP A 130 17.73 34.15 6.55
CA ASP A 130 18.06 35.45 7.14
C ASP A 130 19.39 35.96 6.57
N GLY A 131 19.33 36.48 5.35
CA GLY A 131 20.37 37.30 4.74
C GLY A 131 20.17 38.77 5.13
N GLY A 132 20.49 39.11 6.37
CA GLY A 132 20.49 40.50 6.86
C GLY A 132 21.73 41.27 6.42
N GLU A 133 21.60 42.05 5.35
CA GLU A 133 22.51 43.15 4.97
C GLU A 133 22.78 44.09 6.16
N ARG A 134 24.04 44.29 6.53
CA ARG A 134 24.47 45.49 7.28
C ARG A 134 25.04 46.51 6.30
N GLY A 135 24.13 47.34 5.76
CA GLY A 135 24.47 48.67 5.28
C GLY A 135 24.87 49.57 6.46
N GLY A 136 25.96 50.31 6.29
CA GLY A 136 26.55 51.14 7.32
C GLY A 136 25.79 52.44 7.63
N GLN A 137 26.20 53.06 8.73
CA GLN A 137 26.16 54.49 8.97
C GLN A 137 27.13 54.84 10.10
N ASN A 138 27.92 55.90 9.83
CA ASN A 138 28.87 56.64 10.66
C ASN A 138 30.28 56.07 10.84
#